data_AF-A0A973JJH1-F1
#
_entry.id   AF-A0A973JJH1-F1
#
_cell.length_a   1.000
_cell.length_b   1.000
_cell.length_c   1.000
_cell.angle_alpha   90.00
_cell.angle_beta   90.00
_cell.angle_gamma   90.00
#
_symmetry.space_group_name_H-M   'P 1'
#
loop_
_entity.id
_entity.type
_entity.pdbx_description
1 polymer ?
#
loop_
_entity_poly.entity_id
_entity_poly.type
_entity_poly.pdbx_seq_one_letter_code
_entity_poly.pdbx_strand_id
1 'polypeptide(L)'
;MAEGQAAIVDASDRRLATADAFERTVMALAEQLAAAAVEMSASASSLSQSATGAVQEAAGTVGSVGALDETAREIGAVVDLISKIASQTRLLALNATIEAARAGENGRGFAVVAQEVKMLADSTGTSTERITEQVSSLQQAVTGMSGSMAHLGSTMGEMDQMITAIAEAVDSGLTPEGHSQHLGGQGLAQMAEVLRSESLHVLEAMRAV
;
A
#
# COMPACT_ATOMS: atom_id res chain seq x y z
N MET A 1 61.21 6.73 -48.47
CA MET A 1 60.10 5.99 -49.12
C MET A 1 59.71 4.76 -48.31
N ALA A 2 60.59 3.76 -48.12
CA ALA A 2 60.26 2.53 -47.38
C ALA A 2 59.90 2.74 -45.89
N GLU A 3 60.62 3.60 -45.15
CA GLU A 3 60.29 3.90 -43.74
C GLU A 3 58.95 4.62 -43.57
N GLY A 4 58.59 5.52 -44.49
CA GLY A 4 57.29 6.20 -44.47
C GLY A 4 56.13 5.24 -44.77
N GLN A 5 56.34 4.27 -45.65
CA GLN A 5 55.33 3.27 -45.99
C GLN A 5 55.10 2.28 -44.83
N ALA A 6 56.15 1.89 -44.11
CA ALA A 6 56.04 1.07 -42.90
C ALA A 6 55.33 1.80 -41.75
N ALA A 7 55.59 3.09 -41.55
CA ALA A 7 54.90 3.89 -40.55
C ALA A 7 53.40 4.08 -40.83
N ILE A 8 53.01 4.20 -42.11
CA ILE A 8 51.61 4.27 -42.53
C ILE A 8 50.88 2.94 -42.26
N VAL A 9 51.54 1.80 -42.51
CA VAL A 9 50.97 0.48 -42.25
C VAL A 9 50.78 0.26 -40.74
N ASP A 10 51.78 0.54 -39.89
CA ASP A 10 51.65 0.44 -38.43
C ASP A 10 50.56 1.37 -37.86
N ALA A 11 50.45 2.60 -38.39
CA ALA A 11 49.39 3.52 -38.00
C ALA A 11 47.99 3.00 -38.40
N SER A 12 47.86 2.41 -39.60
CA SER A 12 46.62 1.79 -40.06
C SER A 12 46.23 0.58 -39.19
N ASP A 13 47.18 -0.28 -38.85
CA ASP A 13 46.95 -1.47 -38.02
C ASP A 13 46.50 -1.08 -36.60
N ARG A 14 47.14 -0.08 -35.99
CA ARG A 14 46.72 0.45 -34.67
C ARG A 14 45.32 1.04 -34.69
N ARG A 15 44.97 1.73 -35.77
CA ARG A 15 43.63 2.30 -35.94
C ARG A 15 42.57 1.21 -36.10
N LEU A 16 42.82 0.19 -36.93
CA LEU A 16 41.92 -0.95 -37.08
C LEU A 16 41.74 -1.70 -35.75
N ALA A 17 42.82 -1.92 -34.99
CA ALA A 17 42.74 -2.52 -33.65
C ALA A 17 41.92 -1.67 -32.67
N THR A 18 42.04 -0.33 -32.74
CA THR A 18 41.25 0.59 -31.92
C THR A 18 39.78 0.58 -32.32
N ALA A 19 39.48 0.53 -33.62
CA ALA A 19 38.11 0.41 -34.14
C ALA A 19 37.46 -0.90 -33.67
N ASP A 20 38.15 -2.03 -33.78
CA ASP A 20 37.65 -3.33 -33.33
C ASP A 20 37.42 -3.37 -31.80
N ALA A 21 38.28 -2.72 -31.02
CA ALA A 21 38.10 -2.61 -29.56
C ALA A 21 36.91 -1.72 -29.18
N PHE A 22 36.72 -0.60 -29.90
CA PHE A 22 35.58 0.28 -29.76
C PHE A 22 34.27 -0.44 -30.12
N GLU A 23 34.22 -1.14 -31.26
CA GLU A 23 33.09 -1.96 -31.71
C GLU A 23 32.65 -2.94 -30.61
N ARG A 24 33.59 -3.74 -30.09
CA ARG A 24 33.29 -4.73 -29.04
C ARG A 24 32.72 -4.08 -27.78
N THR A 25 33.26 -2.93 -27.39
CA THR A 25 32.84 -2.23 -26.18
C THR A 25 31.44 -1.65 -26.35
N VAL A 26 31.15 -1.00 -27.49
CA VAL A 26 29.84 -0.41 -27.75
C VAL A 26 28.76 -1.48 -27.93
N MET A 27 29.07 -2.58 -28.62
CA MET A 27 28.13 -3.71 -28.74
C MET A 27 27.81 -4.33 -27.39
N ALA A 28 28.82 -4.56 -26.54
CA ALA A 28 28.62 -5.08 -25.18
C ALA A 28 27.76 -4.13 -24.32
N LEU A 29 27.98 -2.82 -24.40
CA LEU A 29 27.16 -1.82 -23.70
C LEU A 29 25.72 -1.79 -24.21
N ALA A 30 25.52 -1.86 -25.53
CA ALA A 30 24.19 -1.90 -26.13
C ALA A 30 23.41 -3.16 -25.71
N GLU A 31 24.06 -4.34 -25.70
CA GLU A 31 23.46 -5.58 -25.20
C GLU A 31 23.10 -5.48 -23.71
N GLN A 32 23.98 -4.91 -22.88
CA GLN A 32 23.71 -4.68 -21.46
C GLN A 32 22.54 -3.73 -21.23
N LEU A 33 22.45 -2.64 -21.98
CA LEU A 33 21.33 -1.69 -21.91
C LEU A 33 20.00 -2.33 -22.34
N ALA A 34 20.01 -3.12 -23.41
CA ALA A 34 18.83 -3.86 -23.86
C ALA A 34 18.37 -4.88 -22.82
N ALA A 35 19.30 -5.62 -22.21
CA ALA A 35 18.99 -6.56 -21.13
C ALA A 35 18.41 -5.86 -19.91
N ALA A 36 19.01 -4.74 -19.48
CA ALA A 36 18.52 -3.94 -18.37
C ALA A 36 17.12 -3.37 -18.63
N ALA A 37 16.84 -2.94 -19.87
CA ALA A 37 15.51 -2.46 -20.27
C ALA A 37 14.44 -3.56 -20.11
N VAL A 38 14.73 -4.78 -20.58
CA VAL A 38 13.81 -5.93 -20.44
C VAL A 38 13.55 -6.27 -18.97
N GLU A 39 14.61 -6.32 -18.15
CA GLU A 39 14.49 -6.62 -16.71
C GLU A 39 13.69 -5.54 -15.97
N MET A 40 13.90 -4.27 -16.31
CA MET A 40 13.22 -3.15 -15.68
C MET A 40 11.73 -3.09 -16.09
N SER A 41 11.39 -3.44 -17.34
CA SER A 41 10.00 -3.61 -17.78
C SER A 41 9.30 -4.75 -17.01
N ALA A 42 9.94 -5.91 -16.89
CA ALA A 42 9.40 -7.04 -16.13
C ALA A 42 9.19 -6.69 -14.66
N SER A 43 10.14 -5.96 -14.06
CA SER A 43 10.06 -5.48 -12.68
C SER A 43 8.91 -4.50 -12.47
N ALA A 44 8.75 -3.54 -13.39
CA ALA A 44 7.65 -2.58 -13.39
C ALA A 44 6.29 -3.27 -13.47
N SER A 45 6.14 -4.25 -14.38
CA SER A 45 4.91 -5.05 -14.50
C SER A 45 4.58 -5.83 -13.22
N SER A 46 5.59 -6.45 -12.59
CA SER A 46 5.43 -7.19 -11.33
C SER A 46 5.00 -6.27 -10.18
N LEU A 47 5.59 -5.07 -10.12
CA LEU A 47 5.25 -4.07 -9.10
C LEU A 47 3.81 -3.55 -9.29
N SER A 48 3.37 -3.32 -10.53
CA SER A 48 1.97 -2.95 -10.84
C SER A 48 0.97 -4.02 -10.39
N GLN A 49 1.27 -5.29 -10.67
CA GLN A 49 0.43 -6.40 -10.22
C GLN A 49 0.37 -6.47 -8.69
N SER A 50 1.50 -6.26 -8.02
CA SER A 50 1.59 -6.26 -6.55
C SER A 50 0.79 -5.10 -5.94
N ALA A 51 0.91 -3.89 -6.50
CA ALA A 51 0.16 -2.73 -6.06
C ALA A 51 -1.35 -2.92 -6.24
N THR A 52 -1.77 -3.48 -7.38
CA THR A 52 -3.19 -3.82 -7.64
C THR A 52 -3.70 -4.85 -6.63
N GLY A 53 -2.92 -5.88 -6.32
CA GLY A 53 -3.26 -6.88 -5.31
C GLY A 53 -3.42 -6.26 -3.92
N ALA A 54 -2.52 -5.37 -3.52
CA ALA A 54 -2.60 -4.67 -2.24
C ALA A 54 -3.85 -3.79 -2.12
N VAL A 55 -4.26 -3.10 -3.19
CA VAL A 55 -5.51 -2.32 -3.22
C VAL A 55 -6.74 -3.23 -3.07
N GLN A 56 -6.76 -4.38 -3.72
CA GLN A 56 -7.86 -5.35 -3.59
C GLN A 56 -7.96 -5.92 -2.16
N GLU A 57 -6.82 -6.26 -1.56
CA GLU A 57 -6.77 -6.75 -0.18
C GLU A 57 -7.22 -5.67 0.83
N ALA A 58 -6.79 -4.43 0.62
CA ALA A 58 -7.24 -3.30 1.42
C ALA A 58 -8.76 -3.06 1.29
N ALA A 59 -9.32 -3.17 0.09
CA ALA A 59 -10.77 -3.06 -0.13
C ALA A 59 -11.55 -4.16 0.62
N GLY A 60 -11.06 -5.41 0.61
CA GLY A 60 -11.63 -6.51 1.39
C GLY A 60 -11.56 -6.25 2.90
N THR A 61 -10.45 -5.67 3.37
CA THR A 61 -10.27 -5.26 4.76
C THR A 61 -11.25 -4.18 5.16
N VAL A 62 -11.47 -3.16 4.33
CA VAL A 62 -12.45 -2.09 4.57
C VAL A 62 -13.86 -2.66 4.75
N GLY A 63 -14.26 -3.66 3.94
CA GLY A 63 -15.55 -4.34 4.10
C GLY A 63 -15.68 -5.03 5.46
N SER A 64 -14.63 -5.73 5.90
CA SER A 64 -14.61 -6.41 7.21
C SER A 64 -14.65 -5.42 8.38
N VAL A 65 -13.93 -4.30 8.25
CA VAL A 65 -13.94 -3.20 9.22
C VAL A 65 -15.34 -2.58 9.34
N GLY A 66 -16.04 -2.39 8.22
CA GLY A 66 -17.42 -1.92 8.21
C GLY A 66 -18.38 -2.86 8.96
N ALA A 67 -18.23 -4.17 8.80
CA ALA A 67 -19.03 -5.14 9.54
C ALA A 67 -18.74 -5.12 11.05
N LEU A 68 -17.48 -4.92 11.45
CA LEU A 68 -17.09 -4.75 12.85
C LEU A 68 -17.67 -3.48 13.47
N ASP A 69 -17.67 -2.37 12.72
CA ASP A 69 -18.28 -1.10 13.13
C ASP A 69 -19.78 -1.27 13.44
N GLU A 70 -20.52 -1.93 12.54
CA GLU A 70 -21.94 -2.19 12.72
C GLU A 70 -22.21 -3.09 13.93
N THR A 71 -21.44 -4.18 14.05
CA THR A 71 -21.54 -5.08 15.21
C THR A 71 -21.27 -4.34 16.52
N ALA A 72 -20.30 -3.43 16.54
CA ALA A 72 -20.00 -2.62 17.71
C ALA A 72 -21.13 -1.66 18.08
N ARG A 73 -21.82 -1.07 17.09
CA ARG A 73 -23.01 -0.24 17.32
C ARG A 73 -24.16 -1.05 17.91
N GLU A 74 -24.42 -2.24 17.37
CA GLU A 74 -25.46 -3.14 17.89
C GLU A 74 -25.19 -3.53 19.35
N ILE A 75 -23.94 -3.91 19.67
CA ILE A 75 -23.52 -4.19 21.05
C ILE A 75 -23.74 -2.96 21.94
N GLY A 76 -23.36 -1.77 21.47
CA GLY A 76 -23.57 -0.51 22.21
C GLY A 76 -25.04 -0.27 22.54
N ALA A 77 -25.95 -0.50 21.59
CA ALA A 77 -27.39 -0.36 21.82
C ALA A 77 -27.93 -1.37 22.85
N VAL A 78 -27.45 -2.62 22.81
CA VAL A 78 -27.82 -3.64 23.80
C VAL A 78 -27.29 -3.28 25.19
N VAL A 79 -26.06 -2.79 25.30
CA VAL A 79 -25.45 -2.39 26.57
C VAL A 79 -26.18 -1.20 27.19
N ASP A 80 -26.58 -0.21 26.39
CA ASP A 80 -27.41 0.91 26.84
C ASP A 80 -28.78 0.45 27.37
N LEU A 81 -29.42 -0.51 26.69
CA LEU A 81 -30.66 -1.12 27.17
C LEU A 81 -30.45 -1.83 28.52
N ILE A 82 -29.38 -2.61 28.68
CA ILE A 82 -29.07 -3.29 29.95
C ILE A 82 -28.82 -2.26 31.06
N SER A 83 -28.11 -1.17 30.77
CA SER A 83 -27.86 -0.10 31.74
C SER A 83 -29.16 0.56 32.21
N LYS A 84 -30.11 0.80 31.30
CA LYS A 84 -31.47 1.28 31.62
C LYS A 84 -32.24 0.28 32.49
N ILE A 85 -32.19 -1.01 32.15
CA ILE A 85 -32.84 -2.08 32.94
C ILE A 85 -32.24 -2.15 34.34
N ALA A 86 -30.91 -2.06 34.48
CA ALA A 86 -30.23 -2.07 35.77
C ALA A 86 -30.66 -0.86 36.62
N SER A 87 -30.70 0.34 36.03
CA SER A 87 -31.16 1.55 36.69
C SER A 87 -32.61 1.46 37.17
N GLN A 88 -33.51 0.93 36.33
CA GLN A 88 -34.91 0.71 36.70
C GLN A 88 -35.05 -0.35 37.80
N THR A 89 -34.27 -1.43 37.72
CA THR A 89 -34.24 -2.49 38.74
C THR A 89 -33.76 -1.95 40.08
N ARG A 90 -32.74 -1.09 40.09
CA ARG A 90 -32.25 -0.41 41.28
C ARG A 90 -33.34 0.45 41.92
N LEU A 91 -34.12 1.18 41.13
CA LEU A 91 -35.25 1.98 41.62
C LEU A 91 -36.39 1.10 42.20
N LEU A 92 -36.72 -0.01 41.52
CA LEU A 92 -37.70 -0.98 42.02
C LEU A 92 -37.26 -1.60 43.35
N ALA A 93 -36.00 -2.00 43.45
CA ALA A 93 -35.40 -2.53 44.66
C ALA A 93 -35.44 -1.52 45.81
N LEU A 94 -35.13 -0.26 45.53
CA LEU A 94 -35.24 0.82 46.52
C LEU A 94 -36.67 0.99 47.04
N ASN A 95 -37.66 1.00 46.13
CA ASN A 95 -39.07 1.07 46.53
C ASN A 95 -39.48 -0.13 47.39
N ALA A 96 -39.00 -1.34 47.05
CA ALA A 96 -39.24 -2.55 47.85
C ALA A 96 -38.57 -2.47 49.24
N THR A 97 -37.36 -1.90 49.35
CA THR A 97 -36.71 -1.65 50.64
C THR A 97 -37.53 -0.68 51.51
N ILE A 98 -38.09 0.38 50.92
CA ILE A 98 -38.95 1.34 51.63
C ILE A 98 -40.22 0.66 52.14
N GLU A 99 -40.89 -0.12 51.31
CA GLU A 99 -42.13 -0.80 51.70
C GLU A 99 -41.87 -1.91 52.74
N ALA A 100 -40.74 -2.61 52.63
CA ALA A 100 -40.31 -3.60 53.62
C ALA A 100 -40.04 -2.94 54.99
N ALA A 101 -39.42 -1.76 55.01
CA ALA A 101 -39.24 -0.99 56.25
C ALA A 101 -40.59 -0.54 56.84
N ARG A 102 -41.55 -0.17 55.99
CA ARG A 102 -42.90 0.21 56.39
C ARG A 102 -43.71 -0.94 57.01
N ALA A 103 -43.50 -2.16 56.52
CA ALA A 103 -44.13 -3.37 57.07
C ALA A 103 -43.53 -3.84 58.42
N GLY A 104 -42.46 -3.21 58.90
CA GLY A 104 -41.84 -3.50 60.20
C GLY A 104 -41.28 -4.93 60.27
N GLU A 105 -41.55 -5.65 61.37
CA GLU A 105 -41.06 -7.02 61.59
C GLU A 105 -41.50 -7.99 60.47
N ASN A 106 -42.71 -7.80 59.92
CA ASN A 106 -43.25 -8.64 58.85
C ASN A 106 -42.52 -8.45 57.50
N GLY A 107 -41.79 -7.34 57.34
CA GLY A 107 -41.05 -6.99 56.12
C GLY A 107 -39.60 -7.45 56.10
N ARG A 108 -39.05 -8.01 57.20
CA ARG A 108 -37.61 -8.33 57.31
C ARG A 108 -37.09 -9.23 56.18
N GLY A 109 -37.82 -10.28 55.80
CA GLY A 109 -37.42 -11.17 54.70
C GLY A 109 -37.39 -10.46 53.35
N PHE A 110 -38.39 -9.60 53.08
CA PHE A 110 -38.44 -8.78 51.88
C PHE A 110 -37.33 -7.72 51.84
N ALA A 111 -36.95 -7.17 52.99
CA ALA A 111 -35.85 -6.19 53.06
C ALA A 111 -34.51 -6.80 52.62
N VAL A 112 -34.22 -8.05 53.00
CA VAL A 112 -33.00 -8.76 52.59
C VAL A 112 -32.99 -8.98 51.08
N VAL A 113 -34.10 -9.47 50.52
CA VAL A 113 -34.22 -9.70 49.06
C VAL A 113 -34.08 -8.38 48.29
N ALA A 114 -34.76 -7.31 48.74
CA ALA A 114 -34.67 -6.01 48.10
C ALA A 114 -33.22 -5.45 48.11
N GLN A 115 -32.49 -5.64 49.21
CA GLN A 115 -31.08 -5.24 49.29
C GLN A 115 -30.19 -6.05 48.33
N GLU A 116 -30.42 -7.36 48.21
CA GLU A 116 -29.68 -8.21 47.28
C GLU A 116 -29.93 -7.79 45.82
N VAL A 117 -31.19 -7.57 45.44
CA VAL A 117 -31.56 -7.09 44.09
C VAL A 117 -30.91 -5.74 43.79
N LYS A 118 -30.86 -4.83 44.78
CA LYS A 118 -30.19 -3.53 44.62
C LYS A 118 -28.69 -3.72 44.35
N MET A 119 -28.01 -4.61 45.08
CA MET A 119 -26.58 -4.88 44.85
C MET A 119 -26.31 -5.50 43.47
N LEU A 120 -27.17 -6.42 43.02
CA LEU A 120 -27.09 -6.98 41.67
C LEU A 120 -27.26 -5.92 40.59
N ALA A 121 -28.23 -5.00 40.77
CA ALA A 121 -28.45 -3.90 39.84
C ALA A 121 -27.24 -2.97 39.77
N ASP A 122 -26.62 -2.65 40.92
CA ASP A 122 -25.42 -1.80 41.00
C ASP A 122 -24.20 -2.46 40.32
N SER A 123 -24.01 -3.77 40.55
CA SER A 123 -22.97 -4.56 39.90
C SER A 123 -23.18 -4.66 38.38
N THR A 124 -24.44 -4.80 37.96
CA THR A 124 -24.81 -4.78 36.53
C THR A 124 -24.49 -3.43 35.90
N GLY A 125 -24.84 -2.32 36.55
CA GLY A 125 -24.52 -0.97 36.09
C GLY A 125 -23.02 -0.77 35.86
N THR A 126 -22.22 -1.10 36.88
CA THR A 126 -20.75 -1.02 36.81
C THR A 126 -20.18 -1.87 35.66
N SER A 127 -20.76 -3.06 35.45
CA SER A 127 -20.34 -3.95 34.37
C SER A 127 -20.68 -3.37 32.99
N THR A 128 -21.87 -2.78 32.83
CA THR A 128 -22.27 -2.13 31.58
C THR A 128 -21.43 -0.89 31.24
N GLU A 129 -21.00 -0.12 32.24
CA GLU A 129 -20.08 1.01 32.05
C GLU A 129 -18.73 0.54 31.48
N ARG A 130 -18.16 -0.52 32.07
CA ARG A 130 -16.91 -1.12 31.57
C ARG A 130 -17.04 -1.64 30.14
N ILE A 131 -18.16 -2.29 29.81
CA ILE A 131 -18.41 -2.77 28.44
C ILE A 131 -18.55 -1.58 27.48
N THR A 132 -19.20 -0.49 27.90
CA THR A 132 -19.33 0.74 27.10
C THR A 132 -17.97 1.32 26.75
N GLU A 133 -17.04 1.39 27.71
CA GLU A 133 -15.66 1.81 27.47
C GLU A 133 -14.94 0.91 26.46
N GLN A 134 -15.13 -0.42 26.56
CA GLN A 134 -14.55 -1.39 25.63
C GLN A 134 -15.10 -1.23 24.22
N VAL A 135 -16.41 -1.03 24.07
CA VAL A 135 -17.06 -0.79 22.77
C VAL A 135 -16.54 0.49 22.14
N SER A 136 -16.39 1.57 22.93
CA SER A 136 -15.83 2.83 22.46
C SER A 136 -14.37 2.68 21.98
N SER A 137 -13.54 1.95 22.72
CA SER A 137 -12.17 1.64 22.32
C SER A 137 -12.12 0.85 21.01
N LEU A 138 -13.02 -0.13 20.86
CA LEU A 138 -13.14 -0.93 19.63
C LEU A 138 -13.54 -0.05 18.44
N GLN A 139 -14.53 0.84 18.59
CA GLN A 139 -14.93 1.79 17.54
C GLN A 139 -13.80 2.74 17.13
N GLN A 140 -12.98 3.20 18.08
CA GLN A 140 -11.80 4.00 17.80
C GLN A 140 -10.76 3.20 16.99
N ALA A 141 -10.50 1.95 17.37
CA ALA A 141 -9.58 1.07 16.64
C ALA A 141 -10.06 0.80 15.20
N VAL A 142 -11.36 0.56 15.01
CA VAL A 142 -12.01 0.41 13.71
C VAL A 142 -11.83 1.66 12.85
N THR A 143 -12.07 2.85 13.42
CA THR A 143 -11.88 4.13 12.73
C THR A 143 -10.42 4.33 12.30
N GLY A 144 -9.47 4.07 13.21
CA GLY A 144 -8.05 4.14 12.92
C GLY A 144 -7.62 3.18 11.81
N MET A 145 -8.15 1.96 11.81
CA MET A 145 -7.90 0.98 10.76
C MET A 145 -8.44 1.41 9.40
N SER A 146 -9.62 2.04 9.35
CA SER A 146 -10.13 2.62 8.10
C SER A 146 -9.22 3.72 7.54
N GLY A 147 -8.66 4.56 8.43
CA GLY A 147 -7.71 5.60 8.05
C GLY A 147 -6.40 5.02 7.50
N SER A 148 -5.87 3.98 8.13
CA SER A 148 -4.68 3.26 7.62
C SER A 148 -4.92 2.65 6.24
N MET A 149 -6.10 2.09 5.98
CA MET A 149 -6.45 1.54 4.67
C MET A 149 -6.58 2.64 3.60
N ALA A 150 -7.13 3.80 3.96
CA ALA A 150 -7.18 4.96 3.05
C ALA A 150 -5.77 5.46 2.70
N HIS A 151 -4.87 5.54 3.69
CA HIS A 151 -3.47 5.91 3.47
C HIS A 151 -2.76 4.89 2.56
N LEU A 152 -2.98 3.59 2.77
CA LEU A 152 -2.45 2.55 1.90
C LEU A 152 -2.91 2.73 0.45
N GLY A 153 -4.20 3.05 0.23
CA GLY A 153 -4.71 3.38 -1.10
C GLY A 153 -3.97 4.55 -1.76
N SER A 154 -3.67 5.61 -1.00
CA SER A 154 -2.87 6.75 -1.49
C SER A 154 -1.44 6.32 -1.86
N THR A 155 -0.78 5.57 -0.99
CA THR A 155 0.58 5.06 -1.25
C THR A 155 0.63 4.15 -2.47
N MET A 156 -0.40 3.32 -2.69
CA MET A 156 -0.49 2.49 -3.90
C MET A 156 -0.71 3.33 -5.16
N GLY A 157 -1.47 4.43 -5.08
CA GLY A 157 -1.61 5.38 -6.19
C GLY A 157 -0.30 6.09 -6.55
N GLU A 158 0.51 6.46 -5.55
CA GLU A 158 1.86 6.99 -5.76
C GLU A 158 2.80 5.94 -6.39
N MET A 159 2.70 4.68 -5.95
CA MET A 159 3.45 3.58 -6.57
C MET A 159 3.09 3.39 -8.04
N ASP A 160 1.80 3.43 -8.39
CA ASP A 160 1.33 3.31 -9.77
C ASP A 160 1.89 4.40 -10.69
N GLN A 161 1.98 5.64 -10.19
CA GLN A 161 2.63 6.74 -10.91
C GLN A 161 4.13 6.50 -11.12
N MET A 162 4.83 6.00 -10.10
CA MET A 162 6.25 5.65 -10.23
C MET A 162 6.48 4.50 -11.21
N ILE A 163 5.62 3.48 -11.19
CA ILE A 163 5.68 2.36 -12.14
C ILE A 163 5.47 2.86 -13.57
N THR A 164 4.50 3.75 -13.78
CA THR A 164 4.24 4.35 -15.10
C THR A 164 5.46 5.13 -15.59
N ALA A 165 6.08 5.93 -14.74
CA ALA A 165 7.30 6.65 -15.08
C ALA A 165 8.48 5.71 -15.41
N ILE A 166 8.61 4.57 -14.72
CA ILE A 166 9.60 3.53 -15.05
C ILE A 166 9.28 2.93 -16.42
N ALA A 167 8.03 2.59 -16.68
CA ALA A 167 7.61 2.03 -17.97
C ALA A 167 7.93 2.99 -19.12
N GLU A 168 7.63 4.28 -18.98
CA GLU A 168 7.99 5.31 -19.96
C GLU A 168 9.50 5.48 -20.14
N ALA A 169 10.29 5.38 -19.06
CA ALA A 169 11.74 5.47 -19.13
C ALA A 169 12.39 4.23 -19.77
N VAL A 170 11.75 3.06 -19.68
CA VAL A 170 12.18 1.82 -20.34
C VAL A 170 11.77 1.83 -21.82
N ASP A 171 10.51 2.17 -22.06
CA ASP A 171 9.82 2.06 -23.34
C ASP A 171 9.54 3.44 -23.93
N SER A 172 10.50 3.97 -24.69
CA SER A 172 10.31 5.20 -25.46
C SER A 172 10.07 4.97 -26.95
N GLY A 173 9.35 3.91 -27.31
CA GLY A 173 8.98 3.73 -28.70
C GLY A 173 8.06 2.57 -28.99
N LEU A 174 6.75 2.79 -28.79
CA LEU A 174 5.64 2.47 -29.71
C LEU A 174 4.29 2.93 -29.11
N THR A 175 4.11 4.22 -28.84
CA THR A 175 2.74 4.77 -28.86
C THR A 175 2.35 5.02 -30.32
N PRO A 176 1.27 4.42 -30.85
CA PRO A 176 0.86 4.58 -32.26
C PRO A 176 0.31 5.96 -32.62
N GLU A 177 0.32 6.94 -31.72
CA GLU A 177 -0.34 8.23 -31.94
C GLU A 177 0.67 9.37 -31.90
N GLY A 178 0.88 9.98 -33.06
CA GLY A 178 1.79 11.09 -33.24
C GLY A 178 1.41 12.31 -32.41
N HIS A 179 2.42 13.01 -31.91
CA HIS A 179 2.79 14.38 -32.29
C HIS A 179 4.16 14.68 -31.70
N SER A 180 5.12 14.99 -32.56
CA SER A 180 6.48 15.36 -32.20
C SER A 180 6.52 16.74 -31.55
N GLN A 181 7.15 16.87 -30.39
CA GLN A 181 8.04 18.00 -30.07
C GLN A 181 8.91 17.66 -28.85
N HIS A 182 10.13 17.20 -29.14
CA HIS A 182 11.36 17.52 -28.41
C HIS A 182 11.27 17.65 -26.88
N LEU A 183 11.06 16.53 -26.19
CA LEU A 183 11.54 16.33 -24.81
C LEU A 183 12.44 15.10 -24.82
N GLY A 184 13.72 15.31 -24.49
CA GLY A 184 14.78 14.33 -24.58
C GLY A 184 14.65 13.20 -23.56
N GLY A 185 13.91 12.16 -23.91
CA GLY A 185 13.93 10.87 -23.23
C GLY A 185 13.98 9.75 -24.25
N GLN A 186 15.16 9.46 -24.81
CA GLN A 186 15.39 8.14 -25.40
C GLN A 186 15.42 7.16 -24.24
N GLY A 187 14.38 6.37 -24.11
CA GLY A 187 14.27 5.24 -23.21
C GLY A 187 15.35 4.20 -23.51
N LEU A 188 15.64 3.37 -22.52
CA LEU A 188 16.83 2.51 -22.51
C LEU A 188 16.92 1.57 -23.72
N ALA A 189 15.78 1.04 -24.18
CA ALA A 189 15.72 0.18 -25.36
C ALA A 189 16.09 0.94 -26.65
N GLN A 190 15.65 2.19 -26.80
CA GLN A 190 15.97 3.03 -27.96
C GLN A 190 17.43 3.49 -27.92
N MET A 191 17.97 3.82 -26.74
CA MET A 191 19.38 4.16 -26.58
C MET A 191 20.30 3.00 -26.99
N ALA A 192 19.95 1.77 -26.62
CA ALA A 192 20.69 0.58 -27.03
C ALA A 192 20.74 0.45 -28.57
N GLU A 193 19.61 0.66 -29.25
CA GLU A 193 19.55 0.59 -30.72
C GLU A 193 20.27 1.76 -31.40
N VAL A 194 20.18 2.97 -30.85
CA VAL A 194 20.92 4.14 -31.35
C VAL A 194 22.43 3.94 -31.20
N LEU A 195 22.89 3.44 -30.05
CA LEU A 195 24.31 3.11 -29.84
C LEU A 195 24.79 2.08 -30.85
N ARG A 196 23.98 1.05 -31.13
CA ARG A 196 24.28 0.03 -32.13
C ARG A 196 24.39 0.64 -33.54
N SER A 197 23.45 1.51 -33.91
CA SER A 197 23.41 2.14 -35.24
C SER A 197 24.53 3.15 -35.46
N GLU A 198 24.78 4.04 -34.49
CA GLU A 198 25.87 5.04 -34.55
C GLU A 198 27.25 4.36 -34.56
N SER A 199 27.41 3.27 -33.81
CA SER A 199 28.66 2.47 -33.82
C SER A 199 29.01 2.00 -35.22
N LEU A 200 28.04 1.45 -35.97
CA LEU A 200 28.26 1.00 -37.35
C LEU A 200 28.76 2.14 -38.24
N HIS A 201 28.18 3.33 -38.10
CA HIS A 201 28.55 4.51 -38.88
C HIS A 201 29.98 4.99 -38.57
N VAL A 202 30.35 5.03 -37.29
CA VAL A 202 31.71 5.41 -36.85
C VAL A 202 32.75 4.38 -37.31
N LEU A 203 32.41 3.09 -37.27
CA LEU A 203 33.30 2.02 -37.71
C LEU A 203 33.51 2.02 -39.22
N GLU A 204 32.47 2.31 -40.01
CA GLU A 204 32.60 2.52 -41.45
C GLU A 204 33.55 3.68 -41.77
N ALA A 205 33.40 4.82 -41.08
CA ALA A 205 34.30 5.96 -41.23
C ALA A 205 35.74 5.64 -40.81
N MET A 206 35.93 4.88 -39.72
CA MET A 206 37.25 4.45 -39.26
C MET A 206 37.90 3.42 -40.19
N ARG A 207 37.14 2.63 -40.94
CA ARG A 207 37.66 1.62 -41.89
C ARG A 207 37.87 2.18 -43.30
N ALA A 208 37.23 3.28 -43.67
CA ALA A 208 37.29 3.88 -45.01
C ALA A 208 38.48 4.82 -45.27
N VAL A 209 39.10 5.35 -44.21
CA VAL A 209 40.32 6.21 -44.28
C VAL A 209 41.59 5.36 -44.40
#